data_AF-A0A845KVN7-F1
#
_entry.id   AF-A0A845KVN7-F1
#
_cell.length_a   1.000
_cell.length_b   1.000
_cell.length_c   1.000
_cell.angle_alpha   90.00
_cell.angle_beta   90.00
_cell.angle_gamma   90.00
#
_symmetry.space_group_name_H-M   'P 1'
#
loop_
_entity.id
_entity.type
_entity.pdbx_description
1 polymer ?
#
loop_
_entity_poly.entity_id
_entity_poly.type
_entity_poly.pdbx_seq_one_letter_code
_entity_poly.pdbx_strand_id
1 'polypeptide(L)' 'MPPSVSPSTPSRPCCNIYDHDKLSGLSIAMAYVPWQEWRSLYEVEKGFRCGTIFAELNLPFCWKGGSPR' A
#
# COMPACT_ATOMS: atom_id res chain seq x y z
N MET A 1 21.86 43.17 30.04
CA MET A 1 20.88 42.06 30.06
C MET A 1 21.63 40.78 29.75
N PRO A 2 21.57 39.75 30.62
CA PRO A 2 22.16 38.47 30.29
C PRO A 2 21.33 37.80 29.17
N PRO A 3 21.97 37.00 28.29
CA PRO A 3 21.26 36.27 27.25
C PRO A 3 20.35 35.20 27.89
N SER A 4 19.11 35.14 27.41
CA SER A 4 18.13 34.14 27.81
C SER A 4 18.66 32.72 27.54
N VAL A 5 18.88 31.95 28.60
CA VAL A 5 19.13 30.51 28.52
C VAL A 5 17.87 29.83 28.00
N SER A 6 17.92 29.31 26.78
CA SER A 6 16.91 28.37 26.29
C SER A 6 17.08 27.03 27.01
N PRO A 7 16.01 26.38 27.49
CA PRO A 7 16.12 25.11 28.19
C PRO A 7 16.60 24.04 27.21
N SER A 8 17.69 23.36 27.57
CA SER A 8 18.21 22.20 26.86
C SER A 8 17.14 21.12 26.83
N THR A 9 16.56 20.88 25.66
CA THR A 9 15.70 19.72 25.42
C THR A 9 16.59 18.48 25.57
N PRO A 10 16.26 17.50 26.44
CA PRO A 10 17.01 16.26 26.47
C PRO A 10 16.83 15.60 25.11
N SER A 11 17.94 15.46 24.38
CA SER A 11 18.01 14.70 23.14
C SER A 11 17.63 13.27 23.47
N ARG A 12 16.35 12.93 23.31
CA ARG A 12 15.92 11.54 23.15
C ARG A 12 16.77 11.01 22.00
N PRO A 13 17.48 9.87 22.14
CA PRO A 13 18.10 9.25 20.98
C PRO A 13 16.92 8.83 20.11
N CYS A 14 16.58 9.69 19.14
CA CYS A 14 15.67 9.34 18.08
C CYS A 14 16.25 8.07 17.48
N CYS A 15 15.48 6.98 17.59
CA CYS A 15 15.72 5.75 16.84
C CYS A 15 16.29 6.12 15.47
N ASN A 16 17.44 5.55 15.11
CA ASN A 16 18.11 5.81 13.84
C ASN A 16 17.14 5.56 12.68
N ILE A 17 16.46 6.62 12.23
CA ILE A 17 15.51 6.60 11.11
C ILE A 17 16.26 6.29 9.79
N TYR A 18 17.59 6.43 9.80
CA TYR A 18 18.47 6.20 8.67
C TYR A 18 18.75 4.72 8.38
N ASP A 19 18.32 3.80 9.26
CA ASP A 19 18.51 2.37 9.03
C ASP A 19 17.17 1.68 8.76
N HIS A 20 16.98 1.29 7.49
CA HIS A 20 15.94 0.37 6.97
C HIS A 20 14.73 0.93 6.22
N ASP A 21 14.86 2.00 5.42
CA ASP A 21 13.96 2.07 4.25
C ASP A 21 14.48 1.11 3.16
N LYS A 22 14.07 -0.16 3.24
CA LYS A 22 14.44 -1.23 2.30
C LYS A 22 14.02 -0.93 0.85
N LEU A 23 13.14 0.07 0.65
CA LEU A 23 12.64 0.48 -0.64
C LEU A 23 13.35 1.73 -1.18
N SER A 24 14.26 2.34 -0.40
CA SER A 24 15.05 3.50 -0.84
C SER A 24 15.84 3.18 -2.11
N GLY A 25 15.66 4.01 -3.14
CA GLY A 25 16.28 3.82 -4.45
C GLY A 25 15.55 2.88 -5.42
N LEU A 26 14.48 2.19 -4.98
CA LEU A 26 13.59 1.48 -5.90
C LEU A 26 12.65 2.46 -6.60
N SER A 27 12.42 2.27 -7.89
CA SER A 27 11.39 3.00 -8.62
C SER A 27 10.00 2.63 -8.06
N ILE A 28 9.13 3.62 -7.90
CA ILE A 28 7.71 3.37 -7.60
C ILE A 28 7.14 2.47 -8.70
N ALA A 29 6.68 1.28 -8.31
CA ALA A 29 5.97 0.40 -9.21
C ALA A 29 4.56 0.97 -9.46
N MET A 30 4.25 1.23 -10.72
CA MET A 30 2.92 1.66 -11.17
C MET A 30 2.44 0.69 -12.24
N ALA A 31 1.17 0.30 -12.18
CA ALA A 31 0.51 -0.45 -13.23
C ALA A 31 -0.65 0.38 -13.78
N TYR A 32 -0.84 0.36 -15.10
CA TYR A 32 -1.98 0.98 -15.72
C TYR A 32 -3.21 0.09 -15.54
N VAL A 33 -4.29 0.67 -15.05
CA VAL A 33 -5.59 0.01 -14.98
C VAL A 33 -6.34 0.32 -16.28
N PRO A 34 -6.74 -0.69 -17.08
CA PRO A 34 -7.53 -0.45 -18.28
C PRO A 34 -8.90 0.13 -17.92
N TRP A 35 -9.48 0.88 -18.86
CA TRP A 35 -10.85 1.36 -18.69
C TRP A 35 -11.82 0.19 -18.65
N GLN A 36 -12.59 0.08 -17.56
CA GLN A 36 -13.52 -1.01 -17.31
C GLN A 36 -14.89 -0.69 -17.93
N GLU A 37 -15.43 -1.61 -18.71
CA GLU A 37 -16.78 -1.51 -19.26
C GLU A 37 -17.83 -2.02 -18.26
N TRP A 38 -19.01 -1.39 -18.25
CA TRP A 38 -20.14 -1.84 -17.44
C TRP A 38 -20.85 -2.99 -18.15
N ARG A 39 -20.62 -4.22 -17.67
CA ARG A 39 -21.19 -5.45 -18.22
C ARG A 39 -22.13 -6.13 -17.22
N SER A 40 -21.96 -7.44 -17.02
CA SER A 40 -22.70 -8.19 -16.02
C SER A 40 -22.23 -7.83 -14.62
N LEU A 41 -23.13 -7.21 -13.86
CA LEU A 41 -22.90 -6.85 -12.47
C LEU A 41 -23.62 -7.82 -11.53
N TYR A 42 -23.03 -8.02 -10.36
CA TYR A 42 -23.73 -8.62 -9.24
C TYR A 42 -24.60 -7.60 -8.54
N GLU A 43 -25.68 -8.11 -7.93
CA GLU A 43 -26.43 -7.38 -6.92
C GLU A 43 -25.52 -7.02 -5.73
N VAL A 44 -25.85 -5.93 -5.03
CA VAL A 44 -25.02 -5.32 -3.98
C VAL A 44 -24.57 -6.33 -2.93
N GLU A 45 -25.47 -7.15 -2.39
CA GLU A 45 -25.13 -8.13 -1.34
C GLU A 45 -24.10 -9.16 -1.81
N LYS A 46 -24.25 -9.63 -3.05
CA LYS A 46 -23.33 -10.59 -3.65
C LYS A 46 -22.00 -9.94 -4.00
N GLY A 47 -22.02 -8.73 -4.55
CA GLY A 47 -20.81 -7.97 -4.86
C GLY A 47 -19.98 -7.69 -3.61
N PHE A 48 -20.65 -7.35 -2.49
CA PHE A 48 -20.02 -7.17 -1.19
C PHE A 48 -19.35 -8.45 -0.69
N ARG A 49 -20.03 -9.60 -0.79
CA ARG A 49 -19.48 -10.90 -0.38
C ARG A 49 -18.28 -11.34 -1.24
N CYS A 50 -18.33 -11.08 -2.55
CA CYS A 50 -17.28 -11.47 -3.49
C CYS A 50 -16.10 -10.47 -3.55
N GLY A 51 -16.26 -9.26 -3.03
CA GLY A 51 -15.24 -8.19 -3.13
C GLY A 51 -15.17 -7.53 -4.52
N THR A 52 -16.11 -7.82 -5.41
CA THR A 52 -16.23 -7.20 -6.73
C THR A 52 -17.68 -7.21 -7.20
N ILE A 53 -18.15 -6.09 -7.77
CA ILE A 53 -19.46 -6.03 -8.44
C ILE A 53 -19.40 -6.58 -9.87
N PHE A 54 -18.21 -6.68 -10.47
CA PHE A 54 -18.05 -7.15 -11.84
C PHE A 54 -17.92 -8.67 -11.82
N ALA A 55 -18.91 -9.37 -12.38
CA ALA A 55 -18.95 -10.83 -12.36
C ALA A 55 -17.73 -11.47 -13.05
N GLU A 56 -17.21 -10.82 -14.08
CA GLU A 56 -16.02 -11.25 -14.84
C GLU A 56 -14.71 -11.17 -14.04
N LEU A 57 -14.66 -10.35 -12.98
CA LEU A 57 -13.50 -10.22 -12.11
C LEU A 57 -13.51 -11.21 -10.93
N ASN A 58 -14.60 -11.94 -10.73
CA ASN A 58 -14.70 -12.97 -9.68
C ASN A 58 -14.03 -14.27 -10.16
N LEU A 59 -12.71 -14.21 -10.31
CA LEU A 59 -11.88 -15.32 -10.81
C LEU A 59 -11.34 -16.16 -9.65
N PRO A 60 -11.20 -17.49 -9.80
CA PRO A 60 -10.55 -18.31 -8.80
C PRO A 60 -9.10 -17.86 -8.61
N PHE A 61 -8.60 -17.96 -7.38
CA PHE A 61 -7.20 -17.68 -7.11
C PHE A 61 -6.32 -18.79 -7.70
N CYS A 62 -5.85 -18.57 -8.93
CA CYS A 62 -4.88 -19.44 -9.58
C CYS A 62 -3.48 -18.89 -9.34
N TRP A 63 -2.80 -19.36 -8.28
CA TRP A 63 -1.37 -19.08 -8.11
C TRP A 63 -0.59 -19.68 -9.28
N LYS A 64 -0.21 -18.85 -10.25
CA LYS A 64 0.71 -19.18 -11.34
C LYS A 64 2.06 -18.47 -11.24
N GLY A 65 2.34 -17.78 -10.13
CA GLY A 65 3.49 -16.89 -10.00
C GLY A 65 4.25 -17.08 -8.70
N GLY A 66 5.02 -18.16 -8.61
CA GLY A 66 6.04 -18.31 -7.57
C GLY A 66 6.68 -19.68 -7.65
N SER A 67 7.83 -19.74 -8.33
CA SER A 67 8.73 -20.88 -8.17
C SER A 67 9.23 -20.85 -6.73
N PRO A 68 9.06 -21.92 -5.93
CA PRO A 68 9.90 -22.08 -4.76
C PRO A 68 11.31 -22.29 -5.31
N ARG A 69 12.22 -21.36 -5.01
CA ARG A 69 13.65 -21.64 -5.05
C ARG A 69 14.07 -22.16 -3.69
#